data_AF-A0A2U0A2N6-F1
#
_entry.id   AF-A0A2U0A2N6-F1
#
_cell.length_a   1.000
_cell.length_b   1.000
_cell.length_c   1.000
_cell.angle_alpha   90.00
_cell.angle_beta   90.00
_cell.angle_gamma   90.00
#
_symmetry.space_group_name_H-M   'P 1'
#
loop_
_entity.id
_entity.type
_entity.pdbx_description
1 polymer ?
#
loop_
_entity_poly.entity_id
_entity_poly.type
_entity_poly.pdbx_seq_one_letter_code
_entity_poly.pdbx_strand_id
1 'polypeptide(L)'
;MWYELASKLLEKHDHKFAIAISEQIIKSSKGDLNHNDIWNYIKPLLLKLMQAYHDDIWPILGNEIINAGGMQRYRLVQLIERDNEIHKTSPSVISAIPTDDVMTWCEQNPDIGPSFIASSMDIFEVAEEKKIPSKLFVSLLAKYGSDKRVANALVANLGKRSWEGSLVPYLDSDKEALTTLNTHKNVNVRQWVKDYIDYIDRQRESEQVRDEERDIGIY
;
A
#
# COMPACT_ATOMS: atom_id res chain seq x y z
N MET A 1 -0.89 -26.40 -3.86
CA MET A 1 -1.32 -27.55 -3.05
C MET A 1 -1.71 -27.16 -1.62
N TRP A 2 -0.87 -26.45 -0.84
CA TRP A 2 -1.24 -26.04 0.54
C TRP A 2 -2.28 -24.89 0.60
N TYR A 3 -2.13 -23.86 -0.24
CA TYR A 3 -3.05 -22.70 -0.30
C TYR A 3 -4.50 -23.08 -0.58
N GLU A 4 -4.72 -23.98 -1.55
CA GLU A 4 -6.06 -24.48 -1.88
C GLU A 4 -6.66 -25.29 -0.72
N LEU A 5 -5.83 -26.08 -0.03
CA LEU A 5 -6.26 -26.83 1.14
C LEU A 5 -6.63 -25.89 2.29
N ALA A 6 -5.78 -24.91 2.61
CA ALA A 6 -6.06 -23.90 3.62
C ALA A 6 -7.32 -23.08 3.28
N SER A 7 -7.47 -22.68 2.02
CA SER A 7 -8.65 -21.96 1.53
C SER A 7 -9.93 -22.79 1.68
N LYS A 8 -9.90 -24.08 1.30
CA LYS A 8 -11.03 -25.01 1.45
C LYS A 8 -11.37 -25.30 2.91
N LEU A 9 -10.36 -25.37 3.77
CA LEU A 9 -10.58 -25.57 5.21
C LEU A 9 -11.23 -24.36 5.87
N LEU A 10 -10.96 -23.15 5.37
CA LEU A 10 -11.60 -21.91 5.82
C LEU A 10 -13.07 -21.77 5.38
N GLU A 11 -13.55 -22.55 4.40
CA GLU A 11 -14.97 -22.58 4.01
C GLU A 11 -15.89 -23.04 5.15
N LYS A 12 -15.35 -23.73 6.17
CA LYS A 12 -16.08 -24.12 7.39
C LYS A 12 -16.00 -23.10 8.53
N HIS A 13 -15.44 -21.91 8.30
CA HIS A 13 -15.32 -20.82 9.28
C HIS A 13 -14.74 -21.24 10.65
N ASP A 14 -13.68 -22.05 10.66
CA ASP A 14 -12.94 -22.32 11.90
C ASP A 14 -12.08 -21.11 12.27
N HIS A 15 -12.63 -20.29 13.15
CA HIS A 15 -12.00 -19.08 13.67
C HIS A 15 -10.62 -19.32 14.30
N LYS A 16 -10.46 -20.41 15.07
CA LYS A 16 -9.17 -20.73 15.70
C LYS A 16 -8.13 -21.10 14.67
N PHE A 17 -8.54 -21.85 13.65
CA PHE A 17 -7.66 -22.22 12.53
C PHE A 17 -7.25 -20.98 11.72
N ALA A 18 -8.18 -20.04 11.48
CA ALA A 18 -7.89 -18.79 10.78
C ALA A 18 -6.85 -17.93 11.50
N ILE A 19 -6.97 -17.79 12.82
CA ILE A 19 -5.98 -17.08 13.65
C ILE A 19 -4.63 -17.81 13.59
N ALA A 20 -4.62 -19.13 13.82
CA ALA A 20 -3.38 -19.92 13.84
C ALA A 20 -2.62 -19.87 12.49
N ILE A 21 -3.33 -19.90 11.36
CA ILE A 21 -2.71 -19.72 10.04
C ILE A 21 -2.14 -18.32 9.91
N SER A 22 -2.88 -17.29 10.33
CA SER A 22 -2.44 -15.90 10.22
C SER A 22 -1.16 -15.68 11.02
N GLU A 23 -1.11 -16.16 12.27
CA GLU A 23 0.09 -16.14 13.11
C GLU A 23 1.26 -16.85 12.44
N GLN A 24 1.03 -18.01 11.83
CA GLN A 24 2.08 -18.76 11.16
C GLN A 24 2.61 -18.03 9.92
N ILE A 25 1.73 -17.39 9.13
CA ILE A 25 2.13 -16.56 7.98
C ILE A 25 3.00 -15.38 8.47
N ILE A 26 2.52 -14.64 9.47
CA ILE A 26 3.23 -13.48 10.02
C ILE A 26 4.58 -13.89 10.59
N LYS A 27 4.64 -14.99 11.35
CA LYS A 27 5.88 -15.53 11.89
C LYS A 27 6.85 -15.95 10.78
N SER A 28 6.35 -16.58 9.72
CA SER A 28 7.18 -17.04 8.60
C SER A 28 7.75 -15.86 7.79
N SER A 29 7.08 -14.70 7.79
CA SER A 29 7.57 -13.47 7.16
C SER A 29 8.87 -12.91 7.76
N LYS A 30 9.25 -13.38 8.96
CA LYS A 30 10.55 -13.06 9.58
C LYS A 30 11.72 -13.71 8.83
N GLY A 31 11.49 -14.82 8.14
CA GLY A 31 12.48 -15.52 7.30
C GLY A 31 12.47 -15.05 5.85
N ASP A 32 13.28 -15.69 5.00
CA ASP A 32 13.18 -15.51 3.54
C ASP A 32 12.00 -16.31 3.01
N LEU A 33 10.93 -15.59 2.66
CA LEU A 33 9.82 -16.14 1.89
C LEU A 33 10.15 -16.02 0.40
N ASN A 34 9.82 -17.06 -0.37
CA ASN A 34 9.94 -16.99 -1.82
C ASN A 34 9.01 -15.88 -2.35
N HIS A 35 9.56 -14.98 -3.16
CA HIS A 35 8.81 -13.84 -3.70
C HIS A 35 7.55 -14.28 -4.48
N ASN A 36 7.67 -15.33 -5.29
CA ASN A 36 6.56 -15.87 -6.06
C ASN A 36 5.45 -16.43 -5.15
N ASP A 37 5.83 -17.06 -4.02
CA ASP A 37 4.85 -17.58 -3.07
C ASP A 37 4.11 -16.47 -2.32
N ILE A 38 4.80 -15.37 -2.00
CA ILE A 38 4.19 -14.19 -1.37
C ILE A 38 3.03 -13.70 -2.23
N TRP A 39 3.28 -13.41 -3.51
CA TRP A 39 2.30 -12.77 -4.39
C TRP A 39 1.19 -13.69 -4.89
N ASN A 40 1.46 -14.98 -5.06
CA ASN A 40 0.50 -15.90 -5.64
C ASN A 40 -0.34 -16.67 -4.61
N TYR A 41 0.15 -16.83 -3.38
CA TYR A 41 -0.50 -17.67 -2.39
C TYR A 41 -0.66 -17.01 -1.03
N ILE A 42 0.43 -16.49 -0.46
CA ILE A 42 0.42 -16.04 0.94
C ILE A 42 -0.40 -14.75 1.09
N LYS A 43 -0.15 -13.75 0.25
CA LYS A 43 -0.84 -12.46 0.34
C LYS A 43 -2.34 -12.57 0.02
N PRO A 44 -2.77 -13.27 -1.06
CA PRO A 44 -4.20 -13.49 -1.29
C PRO A 44 -4.90 -14.20 -0.12
N LEU A 45 -4.22 -15.16 0.53
CA LEU A 45 -4.75 -15.83 1.71
C LEU A 45 -4.85 -14.88 2.90
N LEU A 46 -3.79 -14.12 3.18
CA LEU A 46 -3.76 -13.16 4.29
C LEU A 46 -4.82 -12.06 4.11
N LEU A 47 -5.01 -11.57 2.88
CA LEU A 47 -6.07 -10.61 2.58
C LEU A 47 -7.47 -11.19 2.91
N LYS A 48 -7.76 -12.42 2.47
CA LYS A 48 -9.03 -13.09 2.79
C LYS A 48 -9.23 -13.30 4.30
N LEU A 49 -8.17 -13.68 5.01
CA LEU A 49 -8.18 -13.86 6.45
C LEU A 49 -8.48 -12.52 7.16
N MET A 50 -7.80 -11.45 6.75
CA MET A 50 -8.04 -10.10 7.29
C MET A 50 -9.45 -9.60 7.00
N GLN A 51 -10.01 -9.86 5.81
CA GLN A 51 -11.39 -9.48 5.50
C GLN A 51 -12.42 -10.11 6.44
N ALA A 52 -12.16 -11.34 6.91
CA ALA A 52 -13.07 -12.06 7.79
C ALA A 52 -12.76 -11.90 9.30
N TYR A 53 -11.52 -11.62 9.67
CA TYR A 53 -11.04 -11.72 11.05
C TYR A 53 -10.06 -10.58 11.43
N HIS A 54 -10.20 -9.38 10.86
CA HIS A 54 -9.29 -8.26 11.15
C HIS A 54 -9.24 -7.90 12.64
N ASP A 55 -10.36 -7.99 13.37
CA ASP A 55 -10.41 -7.66 14.80
C ASP A 55 -9.38 -8.44 15.62
N ASP A 56 -9.14 -9.70 15.26
CA ASP A 56 -8.20 -10.58 15.96
C ASP A 56 -6.80 -10.59 15.33
N ILE A 57 -6.71 -10.48 14.00
CA ILE A 57 -5.44 -10.58 13.29
C ILE A 57 -4.68 -9.24 13.30
N TRP A 58 -5.38 -8.10 13.19
CA TRP A 58 -4.74 -6.79 13.14
C TRP A 58 -3.89 -6.48 14.37
N PRO A 59 -4.34 -6.73 15.62
CA PRO A 59 -3.50 -6.52 16.80
C PRO A 59 -2.20 -7.34 16.78
N ILE A 60 -2.26 -8.59 16.29
CA ILE A 60 -1.10 -9.47 16.17
C ILE A 60 -0.11 -8.90 15.15
N LEU A 61 -0.61 -8.57 13.95
CA LEU A 61 0.20 -8.01 12.88
C LEU A 61 0.79 -6.64 13.27
N GLY A 62 -0.02 -5.77 13.87
CA GLY A 62 0.39 -4.47 14.37
C GLY A 62 1.53 -4.58 15.39
N ASN A 63 1.43 -5.51 16.34
CA ASN A 63 2.50 -5.76 17.30
C ASN A 63 3.78 -6.25 16.62
N GLU A 64 3.67 -7.12 15.62
CA GLU A 64 4.83 -7.58 14.85
C GLU A 64 5.49 -6.45 14.03
N ILE A 65 4.71 -5.50 13.50
CA ILE A 65 5.22 -4.32 12.80
C ILE A 65 6.05 -3.43 13.74
N ILE A 66 5.56 -3.19 14.96
CA ILE A 66 6.25 -2.37 15.98
C ILE A 66 7.60 -3.01 16.33
N ASN A 67 7.62 -4.33 16.52
CA ASN A 67 8.81 -5.06 16.93
C ASN A 67 9.81 -5.33 15.79
N ALA A 68 9.39 -5.17 14.53
CA ALA A 68 10.24 -5.43 13.37
C ALA A 68 11.25 -4.29 13.12
N GLY A 69 12.52 -4.66 12.96
CA GLY A 69 13.60 -3.77 12.55
C GLY A 69 14.17 -4.12 11.17
N GLY A 70 14.73 -3.12 10.49
CA GLY A 70 15.49 -3.29 9.23
C GLY A 70 14.80 -4.18 8.19
N MET A 71 15.47 -5.27 7.82
CA MET A 71 15.00 -6.23 6.80
C MET A 71 13.63 -6.84 7.12
N GLN A 72 13.35 -7.12 8.41
CA GLN A 72 12.06 -7.70 8.80
C GLN A 72 10.90 -6.75 8.50
N ARG A 73 11.10 -5.45 8.73
CA ARG A 73 10.08 -4.44 8.44
C ARG A 73 9.82 -4.34 6.95
N TYR A 74 10.87 -4.39 6.12
CA TYR A 74 10.71 -4.40 4.67
C TYR A 74 9.94 -5.65 4.20
N ARG A 75 10.22 -6.84 4.73
CA ARG A 75 9.47 -8.07 4.40
C ARG A 75 8.00 -7.97 4.80
N LEU A 76 7.69 -7.36 5.94
CA LEU A 76 6.31 -7.08 6.34
C LEU A 76 5.63 -6.10 5.39
N VAL A 77 6.34 -5.07 4.91
CA VAL A 77 5.81 -4.18 3.87
C VAL A 77 5.49 -4.98 2.61
N GLN A 78 6.37 -5.85 2.11
CA GLN A 78 6.11 -6.68 0.93
C GLN A 78 4.92 -7.64 1.09
N LEU A 79 4.75 -8.19 2.30
CA LEU A 79 3.63 -9.08 2.60
C LEU A 79 2.28 -8.35 2.55
N ILE A 80 2.27 -7.06 2.88
CA ILE A 80 1.06 -6.26 3.09
C ILE A 80 0.73 -5.37 1.90
N GLU A 81 1.74 -4.77 1.28
CA GLU A 81 1.58 -3.76 0.23
C GLU A 81 0.81 -4.28 -0.97
N ARG A 82 0.15 -3.41 -1.73
CA ARG A 82 -0.59 -3.78 -2.94
C ARG A 82 0.29 -4.42 -4.03
N ASP A 83 -0.35 -5.13 -4.95
CA ASP A 83 0.33 -5.60 -6.15
C ASP A 83 0.68 -4.40 -7.04
N ASN A 84 1.90 -4.41 -7.57
CA ASN A 84 2.48 -3.34 -8.36
C ASN A 84 2.62 -3.76 -9.84
N GLU A 85 2.20 -4.98 -10.21
CA GLU A 85 2.21 -5.47 -11.58
C GLU A 85 1.14 -4.81 -12.47
N ILE A 86 1.44 -4.70 -13.76
CA ILE A 86 0.66 -3.93 -14.75
C ILE A 86 -0.74 -4.52 -14.97
N HIS A 87 -0.89 -5.84 -14.86
CA HIS A 87 -2.13 -6.56 -15.18
C HIS A 87 -2.84 -7.16 -13.96
N LYS A 88 -2.29 -6.97 -12.76
CA LYS A 88 -2.78 -7.59 -11.53
C LYS A 88 -2.89 -6.55 -10.43
N THR A 89 -4.12 -6.25 -10.04
CA THR A 89 -4.41 -5.25 -9.00
C THR A 89 -4.99 -5.93 -7.77
N SER A 90 -4.14 -6.60 -6.99
CA SER A 90 -4.55 -7.04 -5.65
C SER A 90 -4.33 -5.90 -4.66
N PRO A 91 -5.35 -5.49 -3.89
CA PRO A 91 -5.21 -4.39 -2.94
C PRO A 91 -4.23 -4.76 -1.81
N SER A 92 -3.88 -3.75 -1.03
CA SER A 92 -3.13 -3.92 0.21
C SER A 92 -3.92 -4.78 1.20
N VAL A 93 -3.23 -5.57 2.02
CA VAL A 93 -3.85 -6.26 3.15
C VAL A 93 -4.48 -5.26 4.14
N ILE A 94 -3.97 -4.02 4.20
CA ILE A 94 -4.54 -2.93 5.01
C ILE A 94 -5.94 -2.55 4.53
N SER A 95 -6.29 -2.78 3.25
CA SER A 95 -7.61 -2.43 2.70
C SER A 95 -8.76 -3.20 3.35
N ALA A 96 -8.45 -4.30 4.06
CA ALA A 96 -9.42 -5.11 4.78
C ALA A 96 -9.77 -4.58 6.19
N ILE A 97 -9.09 -3.51 6.64
CA ILE A 97 -9.23 -2.96 7.99
C ILE A 97 -9.99 -1.63 7.90
N PRO A 98 -10.96 -1.37 8.79
CA PRO A 98 -11.59 -0.06 8.88
C PRO A 98 -10.56 1.07 9.05
N THR A 99 -10.74 2.17 8.32
CA THR A 99 -9.82 3.33 8.38
C THR A 99 -9.60 3.81 9.81
N ASP A 100 -10.66 3.83 10.62
CA ASP A 100 -10.60 4.37 11.98
C ASP A 100 -9.73 3.49 12.90
N ASP A 101 -9.71 2.17 12.69
CA ASP A 101 -8.87 1.24 13.46
C ASP A 101 -7.39 1.38 13.08
N VAL A 102 -7.09 1.53 11.78
CA VAL A 102 -5.73 1.80 11.31
C VAL A 102 -5.22 3.14 11.85
N MET A 103 -6.06 4.17 11.83
CA MET A 103 -5.72 5.50 12.35
C MET A 103 -5.53 5.47 13.87
N THR A 104 -6.39 4.78 14.61
CA THR A 104 -6.25 4.56 16.05
C THR A 104 -4.94 3.86 16.39
N TRP A 105 -4.58 2.81 15.64
CA TRP A 105 -3.31 2.12 15.83
C TRP A 105 -2.10 3.02 15.52
N CYS A 106 -2.18 3.88 14.50
CA CYS A 106 -1.14 4.88 14.22
C CYS A 106 -0.97 5.89 15.36
N GLU A 107 -2.07 6.28 16.01
CA GLU A 107 -2.05 7.20 17.16
C GLU A 107 -1.40 6.59 18.40
N GLN A 108 -1.65 5.29 18.62
CA GLN A 108 -1.02 4.54 19.70
C GLN A 108 0.48 4.29 19.44
N ASN A 109 0.91 4.33 18.18
CA ASN A 109 2.27 3.98 17.75
C ASN A 109 2.88 5.04 16.80
N PRO A 110 2.99 6.32 17.22
CA PRO A 110 3.28 7.45 16.32
C PRO A 110 4.67 7.41 15.70
N ASP A 111 5.62 6.69 16.30
CA ASP A 111 7.00 6.63 15.80
C ASP A 111 7.17 5.76 14.55
N ILE A 112 6.31 4.75 14.39
CA ILE A 112 6.41 3.74 13.32
C ILE A 112 5.15 3.71 12.48
N GLY A 113 3.98 3.69 13.13
CA GLY A 113 2.70 3.39 12.52
C GLY A 113 2.39 4.23 11.28
N PRO A 114 2.39 5.57 11.37
CA PRO A 114 2.06 6.43 10.23
C PRO A 114 2.96 6.17 9.01
N SER A 115 4.27 6.05 9.20
CA SER A 115 5.23 5.85 8.11
C SER A 115 5.15 4.44 7.51
N PHE A 116 4.82 3.44 8.33
CA PHE A 116 4.62 2.07 7.88
C PHE A 116 3.36 1.97 7.01
N ILE A 117 2.23 2.51 7.48
CA ILE A 117 0.96 2.53 6.73
C ILE A 117 1.13 3.29 5.41
N ALA A 118 1.79 4.45 5.43
CA ALA A 118 2.11 5.20 4.22
C ALA A 118 2.86 4.37 3.17
N SER A 119 3.71 3.43 3.61
CA SER A 119 4.56 2.61 2.73
C SER A 119 3.83 1.42 2.10
N SER A 120 2.68 1.01 2.63
CA SER A 120 2.02 -0.26 2.30
C SER A 120 0.53 -0.15 1.98
N MET A 121 -0.14 0.98 2.27
CA MET A 121 -1.56 1.15 1.97
C MET A 121 -1.82 1.39 0.47
N ASP A 122 -3.09 1.22 0.09
CA ASP A 122 -3.62 1.70 -1.17
C ASP A 122 -3.80 3.22 -1.12
N ILE A 123 -3.12 3.94 -2.01
CA ILE A 123 -3.25 5.39 -2.12
C ILE A 123 -4.49 5.77 -2.92
N PHE A 124 -4.84 4.93 -3.89
CA PHE A 124 -6.01 5.08 -4.72
C PHE A 124 -6.93 3.89 -4.58
N GLU A 125 -8.23 4.14 -4.75
CA GLU A 125 -9.27 3.14 -4.89
C GLU A 125 -10.07 3.41 -6.17
N VAL A 126 -10.84 2.41 -6.62
CA VAL A 126 -11.70 2.54 -7.79
C VAL A 126 -13.13 2.69 -7.32
N ALA A 127 -13.75 3.82 -7.64
CA ALA A 127 -15.16 4.10 -7.40
C ALA A 127 -15.81 4.59 -8.70
N GLU A 128 -16.92 3.97 -9.09
CA GLU A 128 -17.63 4.32 -10.34
C GLU A 128 -16.70 4.36 -11.57
N GLU A 129 -15.84 3.34 -11.70
CA GLU A 129 -14.82 3.23 -12.76
C GLU A 129 -13.76 4.34 -12.79
N LYS A 130 -13.72 5.20 -11.76
CA LYS A 130 -12.74 6.26 -11.61
C LYS A 130 -11.77 5.97 -10.48
N LYS A 131 -10.51 6.31 -10.74
CA LYS A 131 -9.45 6.31 -9.73
C LYS A 131 -9.62 7.53 -8.83
N ILE A 132 -9.79 7.29 -7.53
CA ILE A 132 -9.92 8.35 -6.52
C ILE A 132 -8.96 8.11 -5.36
N PRO A 133 -8.55 9.15 -4.63
CA PRO A 133 -7.73 8.99 -3.42
C PRO A 133 -8.49 8.21 -2.34
N SER A 134 -7.84 7.22 -1.72
CA SER A 134 -8.49 6.39 -0.69
C SER A 134 -8.80 7.17 0.58
N LYS A 135 -9.85 6.76 1.31
CA LYS A 135 -10.21 7.39 2.59
C LYS A 135 -9.06 7.34 3.60
N LEU A 136 -8.32 6.23 3.65
CA LEU A 136 -7.18 6.04 4.54
C LEU A 136 -6.03 7.00 4.19
N PHE A 137 -5.71 7.15 2.90
CA PHE A 137 -4.71 8.10 2.44
C PHE A 137 -5.01 9.53 2.87
N VAL A 138 -6.26 9.99 2.65
CA VAL A 138 -6.67 11.35 3.04
C VAL A 138 -6.63 11.53 4.55
N SER A 139 -7.05 10.53 5.33
CA SER A 139 -7.03 10.56 6.79
C SER A 139 -5.61 10.61 7.34
N LEU A 140 -4.70 9.83 6.76
CA LEU A 140 -3.29 9.80 7.13
C LEU A 140 -2.62 11.14 6.84
N LEU A 141 -2.85 11.73 5.66
CA LEU A 141 -2.34 13.07 5.32
C LEU A 141 -2.91 14.16 6.22
N ALA A 142 -4.21 14.12 6.51
CA ALA A 142 -4.85 15.12 7.35
C ALA A 142 -4.18 15.21 8.74
N LYS A 143 -3.77 14.06 9.28
CA LYS A 143 -3.15 13.98 10.61
C LYS A 143 -1.63 14.08 10.60
N TYR A 144 -0.96 13.45 9.63
CA TYR A 144 0.50 13.28 9.62
C TYR A 144 1.19 13.83 8.37
N GLY A 145 0.51 14.59 7.51
CA GLY A 145 1.08 15.08 6.25
C GLY A 145 2.25 16.06 6.40
N SER A 146 2.45 16.65 7.58
CA SER A 146 3.64 17.45 7.90
C SER A 146 4.85 16.63 8.36
N ASP A 147 4.67 15.34 8.66
CA ASP A 147 5.76 14.43 9.00
C ASP A 147 6.48 13.98 7.73
N LYS A 148 7.76 14.38 7.59
CA LYS A 148 8.59 14.03 6.44
C LYS A 148 8.73 12.52 6.24
N ARG A 149 8.70 11.71 7.30
CA ARG A 149 8.76 10.24 7.21
C ARG A 149 7.55 9.70 6.48
N VAL A 150 6.37 10.23 6.81
CA VAL A 150 5.10 9.87 6.16
C VAL A 150 5.08 10.38 4.73
N ALA A 151 5.43 11.65 4.51
CA ALA A 151 5.45 12.24 3.18
C ALA A 151 6.36 11.47 2.21
N ASN A 152 7.60 11.15 2.65
CA ASN A 152 8.55 10.38 1.84
C ASN A 152 8.08 8.94 1.60
N ALA A 153 7.47 8.30 2.59
CA ALA A 153 6.92 6.96 2.45
C ALA A 153 5.77 6.91 1.42
N LEU A 154 4.91 7.92 1.39
CA LEU A 154 3.84 8.04 0.38
C LEU A 154 4.39 8.20 -1.03
N VAL A 155 5.39 9.08 -1.21
CA VAL A 155 6.08 9.27 -2.50
C VAL A 155 6.72 7.96 -2.95
N ALA A 156 7.45 7.28 -2.05
CA ALA A 156 8.06 6.00 -2.36
C ALA A 156 7.01 4.93 -2.73
N ASN A 157 5.88 4.88 -2.01
CA ASN A 157 4.78 3.96 -2.27
C ASN A 157 4.17 4.17 -3.67
N LEU A 158 3.96 5.42 -4.10
CA LEU A 158 3.50 5.70 -5.47
C LEU A 158 4.52 5.28 -6.54
N GLY A 159 5.80 5.41 -6.23
CA GLY A 159 6.90 5.02 -7.12
C GLY A 159 7.11 3.51 -7.28
N LYS A 160 6.44 2.66 -6.49
CA LYS A 160 6.63 1.20 -6.56
C LYS A 160 5.96 0.51 -7.73
N ARG A 161 5.05 1.18 -8.45
CA ARG A 161 4.33 0.58 -9.57
C ARG A 161 5.28 0.19 -10.71
N SER A 162 4.97 -0.90 -11.40
CA SER A 162 5.53 -1.21 -12.71
C SER A 162 4.72 -0.49 -13.80
N TRP A 163 5.37 -0.17 -14.92
CA TRP A 163 4.74 0.40 -16.10
C TRP A 163 5.39 -0.15 -17.36
N GLU A 164 4.64 -0.15 -18.46
CA GLU A 164 5.11 -0.49 -19.79
C GLU A 164 5.04 0.75 -20.69
N GLY A 165 6.09 0.98 -21.48
CA GLY A 165 6.19 2.17 -22.32
C GLY A 165 6.47 3.44 -21.51
N SER A 166 5.85 4.56 -21.90
CA SER A 166 6.04 5.85 -21.24
C SER A 166 5.37 5.86 -19.86
N LEU A 167 6.06 6.45 -18.87
CA LEU A 167 5.52 6.65 -17.52
C LEU A 167 4.47 7.78 -17.47
N VAL A 168 4.45 8.67 -18.48
CA VAL A 168 3.64 9.90 -18.51
C VAL A 168 2.13 9.63 -18.32
N PRO A 169 1.48 8.67 -19.00
CA PRO A 169 0.05 8.41 -18.81
C PRO A 169 -0.33 8.01 -17.38
N TYR A 170 0.55 7.26 -16.71
CA TYR A 170 0.34 6.83 -15.33
C TYR A 170 0.49 8.00 -14.35
N LEU A 171 1.43 8.91 -14.61
CA LEU A 171 1.60 10.15 -13.85
C LEU A 171 0.41 11.10 -14.03
N ASP A 172 -0.12 11.21 -15.25
CA ASP A 172 -1.31 12.02 -15.54
C ASP A 172 -2.56 11.48 -14.82
N SER A 173 -2.74 10.16 -14.81
CA SER A 173 -3.82 9.52 -14.05
C SER A 173 -3.72 9.77 -12.54
N ASP A 174 -2.50 9.72 -11.96
CA ASP A 174 -2.31 10.08 -10.54
C ASP A 174 -2.65 11.55 -10.28
N LYS A 175 -2.15 12.44 -11.14
CA LYS A 175 -2.35 13.89 -11.02
C LYS A 175 -3.84 14.25 -11.11
N GLU A 176 -4.58 13.65 -12.04
CA GLU A 176 -6.02 13.84 -12.17
C GLU A 176 -6.76 13.45 -10.88
N ALA A 177 -6.48 12.26 -10.34
CA ALA A 177 -7.10 11.78 -9.11
C ALA A 177 -6.77 12.70 -7.91
N LEU A 178 -5.52 13.11 -7.77
CA LEU A 178 -5.06 13.94 -6.64
C LEU A 178 -5.52 15.39 -6.73
N THR A 179 -5.75 15.93 -7.93
CA THR A 179 -6.19 17.32 -8.13
C THR A 179 -7.53 17.62 -7.42
N THR A 180 -8.37 16.59 -7.22
CA THR A 180 -9.61 16.69 -6.44
C THR A 180 -9.39 17.15 -4.99
N LEU A 181 -8.18 16.99 -4.45
CA LEU A 181 -7.82 17.36 -3.09
C LEU A 181 -7.19 18.76 -2.95
N ASN A 182 -6.97 19.49 -4.05
CA ASN A 182 -6.36 20.83 -4.01
C ASN A 182 -7.15 21.85 -3.18
N THR A 183 -8.47 21.67 -3.07
CA THR A 183 -9.37 22.53 -2.28
C THR A 183 -9.80 21.88 -0.96
N HIS A 184 -9.19 20.75 -0.57
CA HIS A 184 -9.55 20.02 0.63
C HIS A 184 -9.42 20.90 1.88
N LYS A 185 -10.32 20.77 2.86
CA LYS A 185 -10.36 21.64 4.06
C LYS A 185 -9.07 21.61 4.90
N ASN A 186 -8.40 20.46 4.96
CA ASN A 186 -7.19 20.27 5.75
C ASN A 186 -5.93 20.75 4.98
N VAL A 187 -5.12 21.61 5.62
CA VAL A 187 -3.92 22.22 5.00
C VAL A 187 -2.83 21.20 4.68
N ASN A 188 -2.63 20.18 5.52
CA ASN A 188 -1.62 19.15 5.29
C ASN A 188 -1.94 18.35 4.02
N VAL A 189 -3.22 18.03 3.81
CA VAL A 189 -3.69 17.36 2.59
C VAL A 189 -3.40 18.22 1.37
N ARG A 190 -3.82 19.50 1.38
CA ARG A 190 -3.59 20.41 0.25
C ARG A 190 -2.11 20.58 -0.06
N GLN A 191 -1.29 20.79 0.97
CA GLN A 191 0.13 21.07 0.81
C GLN A 191 0.86 19.85 0.23
N TRP A 192 0.65 18.66 0.79
CA TRP A 192 1.28 17.45 0.28
C TRP A 192 0.88 17.17 -1.17
N VAL A 193 -0.41 17.32 -1.49
CA VAL A 193 -0.93 17.11 -2.86
C VAL A 193 -0.29 18.09 -3.83
N LYS A 194 -0.21 19.37 -3.48
CA LYS A 194 0.46 20.38 -4.31
C LYS A 194 1.92 20.02 -4.55
N ASP A 195 2.66 19.71 -3.49
CA ASP A 195 4.09 19.36 -3.58
C ASP A 195 4.31 18.11 -4.44
N TYR A 196 3.41 17.13 -4.35
CA TYR A 196 3.48 15.91 -5.17
C TYR A 196 3.08 16.14 -6.64
N ILE A 197 2.11 17.01 -6.91
CA ILE A 197 1.78 17.43 -8.28
C ILE A 197 2.98 18.16 -8.92
N ASP A 198 3.62 19.06 -8.18
CA ASP A 198 4.83 19.76 -8.65
C ASP A 198 6.00 18.78 -8.86
N TYR A 199 6.05 17.67 -8.10
CA TYR A 199 6.97 16.57 -8.36
C TYR A 199 6.61 15.79 -9.64
N ILE A 200 5.34 15.43 -9.83
CA ILE A 200 4.86 14.78 -11.05
C ILE A 200 5.20 15.60 -12.28
N ASP A 201 4.95 16.92 -12.28
CA ASP A 201 5.18 17.77 -13.45
C ASP A 201 6.66 17.79 -13.86
N ARG A 202 7.57 17.87 -12.89
CA ARG A 202 9.02 17.76 -13.15
C ARG A 202 9.42 16.37 -13.67
N GLN A 203 8.79 15.30 -13.17
CA GLN A 203 9.04 13.95 -13.69
C GLN A 203 8.55 13.80 -15.13
N ARG A 204 7.39 14.35 -15.47
CA ARG A 204 6.83 14.32 -16.84
C ARG A 204 7.74 15.04 -17.83
N GLU A 205 8.21 16.24 -17.51
CA GLU A 205 9.17 16.98 -18.35
C GLU A 205 10.44 16.15 -18.62
N SER A 206 10.98 15.49 -17.58
CA SER A 206 12.17 14.65 -17.74
C SER A 206 11.92 13.39 -18.58
N GLU A 207 10.73 12.78 -18.48
CA GLU A 207 10.40 11.58 -19.25
C GLU A 207 10.08 11.91 -20.71
N GLN A 208 9.43 13.05 -20.99
CA GLN A 208 9.19 13.51 -22.36
C GLN A 208 10.49 13.72 -23.14
N VAL A 209 11.50 14.36 -22.53
CA VAL A 209 12.82 14.52 -23.15
C VAL A 209 13.46 13.16 -23.48
N ARG A 210 13.33 12.17 -22.58
CA ARG A 210 13.87 10.83 -22.81
C ARG A 210 13.15 10.06 -23.91
N ASP A 211 11.83 10.21 -23.98
CA ASP A 211 11.01 9.58 -25.02
C ASP A 211 11.34 10.20 -26.39
N GLU A 212 11.50 11.53 -26.47
CA GLU A 212 11.96 12.22 -27.67
C GLU A 212 13.37 11.75 -28.10
N GLU A 213 14.31 11.59 -27.16
CA GLU A 213 15.66 11.05 -27.42
C GLU A 213 15.64 9.62 -27.98
N ARG A 214 14.71 8.77 -27.50
CA ARG A 214 14.51 7.40 -28.02
C ARG A 214 13.95 7.42 -29.44
N ASP A 215 12.97 8.29 -29.70
CA ASP A 215 12.32 8.38 -31.01
C ASP A 215 13.28 8.90 -32.10
N ILE A 216 14.25 9.75 -31.73
CA ILE A 216 15.31 10.23 -32.64
C ILE A 216 16.54 9.31 -32.70
N GLY A 217 16.55 8.20 -31.96
CA GLY A 217 17.59 7.17 -32.01
C GLY A 217 18.93 7.58 -31.38
N ILE A 218 18.94 8.53 -30.45
CA ILE A 218 20.15 8.92 -29.71
C ILE A 218 20.16 8.14 -28.39
N TYR A 219 20.79 6.96 -28.38
CA TYR A 219 21.12 6.18 -27.19
C TYR A 219 22.52 5.59 -27.30
#